data_AF-A0AAV5J7D5-F1
#
_entry.id   AF-A0AAV5J7D5-F1
#
_cell.length_a   1.000
_cell.length_b   1.000
_cell.length_c   1.000
_cell.angle_alpha   90.00
_cell.angle_beta   90.00
_cell.angle_gamma   90.00
#
_symmetry.space_group_name_H-M   'P 1'
#
loop_
_entity.id
_entity.type
_entity.pdbx_description
1 polymer ?
#
loop_
_entity_poly.entity_id
_entity_poly.type
_entity_poly.pdbx_seq_one_letter_code
_entity_poly.pdbx_strand_id
1 'polypeptide(L)' 'MDEVLRALQSLQKASMFKIATPANWKPRDPVVISPSVTDEQAKEMFPAGYQTVDLPSNKKYLRLTNV' A
#
# COMPACT_ATOMS: atom_id res chain seq x y z
N MET A 1 -17.01 7.88 15.76
CA MET A 1 -17.15 8.47 14.39
C MET A 1 -15.88 8.27 13.57
N ASP A 2 -14.78 7.85 14.19
CA ASP A 2 -13.43 7.84 13.61
C ASP A 2 -13.27 6.88 12.42
N GLU A 3 -14.04 5.80 12.39
CA GLU A 3 -13.99 4.81 11.30
C GLU A 3 -14.48 5.39 9.96
N VAL A 4 -15.44 6.33 10.00
CA VAL A 4 -15.91 7.02 8.79
C VAL A 4 -14.81 7.92 8.24
N LEU A 5 -14.12 8.66 9.12
CA LEU A 5 -12.98 9.50 8.72
C LEU A 5 -11.81 8.66 8.20
N ARG A 6 -11.50 7.54 8.88
CA ARG A 6 -10.46 6.59 8.48
C ARG A 6 -10.74 6.01 7.08
N ALA A 7 -11.98 5.58 6.84
CA ALA A 7 -12.40 5.07 5.54
C ALA A 7 -12.30 6.13 4.44
N LEU A 8 -12.76 7.36 4.71
CA LEU A 8 -12.65 8.46 3.75
C LEU A 8 -11.18 8.77 3.39
N GLN A 9 -10.31 8.87 4.40
CA GLN A 9 -8.87 9.09 4.19
C GLN A 9 -8.23 7.94 3.40
N SER A 10 -8.61 6.70 3.69
CA SER A 10 -8.16 5.53 2.92
C SER A 10 -8.56 5.61 1.45
N LEU A 11 -9.82 5.98 1.16
CA LEU A 11 -10.32 6.12 -0.21
C LEU A 11 -9.60 7.24 -0.96
N GLN A 12 -9.39 8.39 -0.32
CA GLN A 12 -8.63 9.50 -0.89
C GLN A 12 -7.17 9.11 -1.18
N LYS A 13 -6.54 8.31 -0.32
CA LYS A 13 -5.16 7.87 -0.56
C LYS A 13 -5.06 6.86 -1.70
N ALA A 14 -5.99 5.92 -1.76
CA ALA A 14 -6.08 4.93 -2.84
C ALA A 14 -6.48 5.53 -4.20
N SER A 15 -7.09 6.71 -4.24
CA SER A 15 -7.39 7.40 -5.51
C SER A 15 -6.16 8.09 -6.12
N MET A 16 -5.23 8.54 -5.29
CA MET A 16 -4.00 9.22 -5.73
C MET A 16 -2.89 8.24 -6.14
N PHE A 17 -2.84 7.07 -5.51
CA PHE A 17 -1.77 6.09 -5.70
C PHE A 17 -2.35 4.70 -5.95
N LYS A 18 -1.62 3.82 -6.66
CA LYS A 18 -2.02 2.41 -6.87
C LYS A 18 -1.73 1.55 -5.62
N ILE A 19 -2.38 1.90 -4.51
CA ILE A 19 -2.19 1.28 -3.19
C ILE A 19 -3.51 0.80 -2.58
N ALA A 20 -3.41 0.00 -1.53
CA ALA A 20 -4.49 -0.38 -0.62
C ALA A 20 -4.06 -0.18 0.84
N THR A 21 -4.96 0.23 1.71
CA THR A 21 -4.69 0.33 3.14
C THR A 21 -4.93 -1.03 3.83
N PRO A 22 -4.01 -1.53 4.66
CA PRO A 22 -4.18 -2.80 5.36
C PRO A 22 -5.26 -2.72 6.45
N ALA A 23 -5.61 -3.89 7.02
CA ALA A 23 -6.51 -3.96 8.15
C ALA A 23 -6.01 -3.08 9.31
N ASN A 24 -6.94 -2.35 9.95
CA ASN A 24 -6.66 -1.43 11.05
C ASN A 24 -5.68 -0.28 10.73
N TRP A 25 -5.45 0.03 9.45
CA TRP A 25 -4.57 1.12 9.02
C TRP A 25 -4.97 2.47 9.63
N LYS A 26 -3.98 3.22 10.11
CA LYS A 26 -4.09 4.61 10.54
C LYS A 26 -3.25 5.53 9.66
N PRO A 27 -3.55 6.85 9.62
CA PRO A 27 -2.68 7.81 8.95
C PRO A 27 -1.24 7.68 9.42
N ARG A 28 -0.30 7.67 8.46
CA ARG A 28 1.15 7.44 8.61
C ARG A 28 1.58 5.97 8.73
N ASP A 29 0.66 5.03 8.87
CA ASP A 29 1.00 3.61 8.76
C ASP A 29 1.33 3.26 7.30
N PRO A 30 2.18 2.23 7.09
CA PRO A 30 2.49 1.72 5.75
C PRO A 30 1.23 1.25 5.00
N VAL A 31 1.25 1.42 3.69
CA VAL A 31 0.20 0.91 2.78
C VAL A 31 0.75 -0.23 1.93
N VAL A 32 -0.15 -1.00 1.33
CA VAL A 32 0.20 -2.11 0.43
C VAL A 32 0.15 -1.63 -1.02
N ILE A 33 1.19 -1.91 -1.80
CA ILE A 33 1.18 -1.66 -3.25
C ILE A 33 0.23 -2.66 -3.91
N SER A 34 -0.66 -2.18 -4.80
CA SER A 34 -1.60 -3.05 -5.50
C SER A 34 -0.87 -4.22 -6.19
N PRO A 35 -1.37 -5.48 -6.09
CA PRO A 35 -0.78 -6.63 -6.77
C PRO A 35 -0.75 -6.49 -8.30
N SER A 36 -1.54 -5.59 -8.88
CA SER A 36 -1.56 -5.31 -10.32
C SER A 36 -0.36 -4.49 -10.82
N VAL A 37 0.43 -3.91 -9.92
CA VAL A 37 1.58 -3.04 -10.26
C VAL A 37 2.82 -3.92 -10.45
N THR A 38 3.54 -3.77 -11.54
CA THR A 38 4.79 -4.54 -11.75
C THR A 38 5.94 -4.01 -10.88
N ASP A 39 7.04 -4.74 -10.77
CA ASP A 39 8.17 -4.32 -9.93
C ASP A 39 8.88 -3.08 -10.50
N GLU A 40 8.89 -2.91 -11.83
CA GLU A 40 9.41 -1.73 -12.52
C GLU A 40 8.54 -0.51 -12.21
N GLN A 41 7.22 -0.64 -12.38
CA GLN A 41 6.27 0.42 -12.06
C GLN A 41 6.35 0.80 -10.57
N ALA A 42 6.49 -0.17 -9.67
CA ALA A 42 6.62 0.10 -8.25
C ALA A 42 7.90 0.90 -7.93
N LYS A 43 9.02 0.65 -8.61
CA LYS A 43 10.26 1.42 -8.42
C LYS A 43 10.14 2.85 -8.92
N GLU A 44 9.42 3.07 -10.03
CA GLU A 44 9.15 4.40 -10.56
C GLU A 44 8.17 5.19 -9.68
N MET A 45 7.09 4.54 -9.22
CA MET A 45 6.04 5.17 -8.41
C MET A 45 6.48 5.45 -6.97
N PHE A 46 7.34 4.61 -6.41
CA PHE A 46 7.79 4.69 -5.00
C PHE A 46 9.32 4.80 -4.93
N PRO A 47 9.91 5.95 -5.29
CA PRO A 47 11.36 6.14 -5.35
C PRO A 47 12.04 6.08 -3.97
N ALA A 48 11.30 6.30 -2.89
CA ALA A 48 11.77 6.09 -1.51
C ALA A 48 11.93 4.61 -1.14
N GLY A 49 11.53 3.69 -2.03
CA GLY A 49 11.58 2.26 -1.84
C GLY A 49 10.30 1.66 -1.26
N TYR A 50 10.26 0.33 -1.28
CA TYR A 50 9.21 -0.48 -0.68
C TYR A 50 9.81 -1.79 -0.15
N GLN A 51 9.14 -2.38 0.83
CA GLN A 51 9.53 -3.65 1.43
C GLN A 51 8.63 -4.77 0.89
N THR A 52 9.24 -5.82 0.33
CA THR A 52 8.53 -7.06 -0.01
C THR A 52 8.66 -8.05 1.14
N VAL A 53 7.54 -8.61 1.58
CA VAL A 53 7.53 -9.64 2.63
C VAL A 53 7.61 -11.02 1.97
N ASP A 54 8.57 -11.83 2.42
CA ASP A 54 8.70 -13.22 1.96
C ASP A 54 7.62 -14.10 2.59
N LEU A 55 6.95 -14.88 1.74
CA LEU A 55 5.84 -15.74 2.12
C LEU A 55 6.14 -17.19 1.71
N PRO A 56 5.62 -18.20 2.43
CA PRO A 56 5.80 -19.62 2.06
C PRO A 56 5.31 -19.98 0.65
N SER A 57 4.43 -19.17 0.07
CA SER A 57 3.92 -19.35 -1.29
C SER A 57 4.89 -18.89 -2.40
N ASN A 58 6.01 -18.24 -2.04
CA ASN A 58 6.95 -17.58 -2.95
C ASN A 58 6.34 -16.48 -3.84
N LYS A 59 5.10 -16.06 -3.58
CA LYS A 59 4.44 -14.97 -4.32
C LYS A 59 4.76 -13.63 -3.69
N LYS A 60 5.22 -12.67 -4.51
CA LYS A 60 5.67 -11.33 -4.07
C LYS A 60 4.55 -10.29 -4.11
N TYR A 61 3.36 -10.62 -3.61
CA TYR A 61 2.23 -9.68 -3.64
C TYR A 61 2.17 -8.76 -2.41
N LEU A 62 2.80 -9.15 -1.30
CA LEU A 62 2.80 -8.36 -0.07
C LEU A 62 3.97 -7.36 -0.08
N ARG A 63 3.71 -6.18 -0.64
CA ARG A 63 4.67 -5.09 -0.77
C ARG A 63 4.18 -3.86 0.00
N LEU A 64 4.96 -3.42 0.99
CA LEU A 64 4.64 -2.31 1.88
C LEU A 64 5.45 -1.06 1.50
N THR A 65 4.81 0.10 1.48
CA THR A 65 5.48 1.38 1.22
C THR A 65 4.88 2.50 2.08
N ASN A 66 5.66 3.56 2.27
CA ASN A 66 5.24 4.76 2.97
C ASN A 66 4.96 5.85 1.93
N VAL A 67 3.73 6.36 1.97
CA VAL A 67 3.19 7.44 1.12
C VAL A 67 2.51 8.48 1.97
#